data_AF-A0A0F9TAA3-F1
#
_entry.id   AF-A0A0F9TAA3-F1
#
_cell.length_a   1.000
_cell.length_b   1.000
_cell.length_c   1.000
_cell.angle_alpha   90.00
_cell.angle_beta   90.00
_cell.angle_gamma   90.00
#
_symmetry.space_group_name_H-M   'P 1'
#
loop_
_entity.id
_entity.type
_entity.pdbx_description
1 polymer ?
#
loop_
_entity_poly.entity_id
_entity_poly.type
_entity_poly.pdbx_seq_one_letter_code
_entity_poly.pdbx_strand_id
1 'polypeptide(L)'
;MSEKGNCPEHGEFVLMDGCAQCLADQKAERKAPPPPPLPGEGPDAWIEKGFPPPPPPITAIQTIVPDQDAEVLNIHSEILKARDRAVTMKVETHEDANAAVTDLSCIKALRQNLEVKRRSFIDPHRAYVSEVNEAFKIFEAPIIEADKSLRGKWTTFKLKQEAIRQNALEAVEAQRIADAKAKEVREATGEIVPKQTEAQVVVPDASTRTHTDMGTAGMVMIKKWAVADENKIPRSYMEPNTKMIGKVIRAGGDIPGIRVWDEPSSRITAKGGE
;
A
#
# COMPACT_ATOMS: atom_id res chain seq x y z
N MET A 1 -3.38 39.78 2.48
CA MET A 1 -4.17 40.29 1.35
C MET A 1 -4.40 39.10 0.43
N SER A 2 -5.64 38.66 0.26
CA SER A 2 -5.93 37.49 -0.57
C SER A 2 -5.77 37.87 -2.04
N GLU A 3 -4.96 37.12 -2.78
CA GLU A 3 -4.76 37.34 -4.21
C GLU A 3 -6.08 37.08 -4.97
N LYS A 4 -6.44 37.99 -5.87
CA LYS A 4 -7.62 37.87 -6.72
C LYS A 4 -7.25 37.13 -8.00
N GLY A 5 -8.01 36.08 -8.32
CA GLY A 5 -8.02 35.45 -9.63
C GLY A 5 -9.12 36.04 -10.50
N ASN A 6 -9.06 35.85 -11.82
CA ASN A 6 -10.11 36.26 -12.75
C ASN A 6 -10.50 35.06 -13.64
N CYS A 7 -11.78 34.69 -13.59
CA CYS A 7 -12.37 33.65 -14.42
C CYS A 7 -12.93 34.29 -15.69
N PRO A 8 -12.58 33.80 -16.89
CA PRO A 8 -13.02 34.42 -18.14
C PRO A 8 -14.54 34.47 -18.31
N GLU A 9 -15.28 33.57 -17.66
CA GLU A 9 -16.75 33.48 -17.77
C GLU A 9 -17.48 34.11 -16.57
N HIS A 10 -16.85 34.15 -15.39
CA HIS A 10 -17.54 34.48 -14.13
C HIS A 10 -16.90 35.66 -13.36
N GLY A 11 -15.80 36.24 -13.87
CA GLY A 11 -15.16 37.42 -13.29
C GLY A 11 -14.20 37.14 -12.14
N GLU A 12 -13.93 38.17 -11.32
CA GLU A 12 -12.96 38.08 -10.21
C GLU A 12 -13.42 37.13 -9.10
N PHE A 13 -12.50 36.31 -8.58
CA PHE A 13 -12.70 35.41 -7.47
C PHE A 13 -11.47 35.37 -6.55
N VAL A 14 -11.60 34.76 -5.36
CA VAL A 14 -10.46 34.57 -4.44
C VAL A 14 -9.66 33.36 -4.89
N LEU A 15 -8.37 33.52 -5.22
CA LEU A 15 -7.56 32.48 -5.85
C LEU A 15 -7.54 31.16 -5.05
N MET A 16 -7.56 31.25 -3.72
CA MET A 16 -7.57 30.08 -2.82
C MET A 16 -8.90 29.32 -2.81
N ASP A 17 -10.02 30.01 -3.00
CA ASP A 17 -11.36 29.40 -2.93
C ASP A 17 -11.82 28.86 -4.29
N GLY A 18 -11.21 29.33 -5.38
CA GLY A 18 -11.64 29.04 -6.74
C GLY A 18 -12.92 29.80 -7.12
N CYS A 19 -13.30 29.73 -8.41
CA CYS A 19 -14.54 30.33 -8.88
C CYS A 19 -15.74 29.47 -8.42
N ALA A 20 -16.63 30.06 -7.61
CA ALA A 20 -17.77 29.35 -7.05
C ALA A 20 -18.71 28.77 -8.11
N GLN A 21 -18.97 29.49 -9.21
CA GLN A 21 -19.74 28.98 -10.34
C GLN A 21 -19.03 27.81 -11.02
N CYS A 22 -17.76 27.94 -11.42
CA CYS A 22 -17.04 26.84 -12.06
C CYS A 22 -16.98 25.57 -11.18
N LEU A 23 -16.85 25.73 -9.86
CA LEU A 23 -16.89 24.60 -8.93
C LEU A 23 -18.30 23.99 -8.83
N ALA A 24 -19.36 24.81 -8.89
CA ALA A 24 -20.73 24.33 -8.94
C ALA A 24 -21.04 23.60 -10.26
N ASP A 25 -20.56 24.13 -11.38
CA ASP A 25 -20.72 23.56 -12.72
C ASP A 25 -19.97 22.24 -12.83
N GLN A 26 -18.70 22.17 -12.38
CA GLN A 26 -17.96 20.91 -12.28
C GLN A 26 -18.67 19.89 -11.37
N LYS A 27 -19.31 20.35 -10.29
CA LYS A 27 -20.05 19.47 -9.38
C LYS A 27 -21.37 18.98 -10.01
N ALA A 28 -22.00 19.79 -10.85
CA ALA A 28 -23.17 19.42 -11.63
C ALA A 28 -22.80 18.45 -12.76
N GLU A 29 -21.72 18.71 -13.50
CA GLU A 29 -21.17 17.85 -14.55
C GLU A 29 -20.71 16.50 -13.99
N ARG A 30 -20.01 16.47 -12.85
CA ARG A 30 -19.63 15.21 -12.19
C ARG A 30 -20.81 14.37 -11.73
N LYS A 31 -21.97 14.97 -11.51
CA LYS A 31 -23.21 14.25 -11.18
C LYS A 31 -23.94 13.76 -12.42
N ALA A 32 -23.75 14.40 -13.57
CA ALA A 32 -24.31 13.92 -14.82
C ALA A 32 -23.45 12.75 -15.31
N PRO A 33 -24.03 11.56 -15.58
CA PRO A 33 -23.30 10.55 -16.34
C PRO A 33 -22.83 11.18 -17.66
N PRO A 34 -21.65 10.81 -18.19
CA PRO A 34 -21.21 11.31 -19.48
C PRO A 34 -22.33 11.06 -20.50
N PRO A 35 -22.61 12.03 -21.40
CA PRO A 35 -23.67 11.88 -22.37
C PRO A 35 -23.42 10.58 -23.16
N PRO A 36 -24.47 9.76 -23.37
CA PRO A 36 -24.31 8.55 -24.18
C PRO A 36 -23.78 8.95 -25.57
N PRO A 37 -22.97 8.09 -26.21
CA PRO A 37 -22.46 8.37 -27.54
C PRO A 37 -23.61 8.74 -28.47
N LEU A 38 -23.40 9.77 -29.31
CA LEU A 38 -24.40 10.16 -30.29
C LEU A 38 -24.64 8.97 -31.24
N PRO A 39 -25.89 8.71 -31.64
CA PRO A 39 -26.19 7.62 -32.57
C PRO A 39 -25.41 7.84 -33.88
N GLY A 40 -24.40 6.99 -34.12
CA GLY A 40 -23.51 7.06 -35.28
C GLY A 40 -22.01 7.20 -34.96
N GLU A 41 -21.64 7.54 -33.73
CA GLU A 41 -20.24 7.49 -33.31
C GLU A 41 -19.85 6.03 -33.00
N GLY A 42 -19.02 5.44 -33.86
CA GLY A 42 -18.48 4.11 -33.65
C GLY A 42 -17.59 4.04 -32.39
N PRO A 43 -17.35 2.84 -31.83
CA PRO A 43 -16.52 2.65 -30.64
C PRO A 43 -15.09 3.20 -30.80
N ASP A 44 -14.60 3.34 -32.03
CA ASP A 44 -13.27 3.87 -32.35
C ASP A 44 -13.12 5.37 -32.02
N ALA A 45 -14.20 6.16 -32.06
CA ALA A 45 -14.17 7.59 -31.76
C ALA A 45 -13.86 7.90 -30.28
N TRP A 46 -14.05 6.93 -29.38
CA TRP A 46 -13.75 7.06 -27.95
C TRP A 46 -12.27 6.81 -27.64
N ILE A 47 -11.65 5.91 -28.40
CA ILE A 47 -10.23 5.57 -28.27
C ILE A 47 -9.36 6.76 -28.67
N GLU A 48 -9.73 7.48 -29.74
CA GLU A 48 -9.00 8.68 -30.18
C GLU A 48 -9.03 9.83 -29.14
N LYS A 49 -10.07 9.88 -28.30
CA LYS A 49 -10.19 10.89 -27.23
C LYS A 49 -9.49 10.48 -25.92
N GLY A 50 -8.79 9.34 -25.92
CA GLY A 50 -8.07 8.83 -24.74
C GLY A 50 -8.97 8.28 -23.64
N PHE A 51 -10.27 8.07 -23.92
CA PHE A 51 -11.15 7.38 -22.99
C PHE A 51 -10.98 5.86 -23.19
N PRO A 52 -10.90 5.08 -22.09
CA PRO A 52 -10.96 3.63 -22.23
C PRO A 52 -12.28 3.23 -22.90
N PRO A 53 -12.29 2.20 -23.76
CA PRO A 53 -13.52 1.72 -24.36
C PRO A 53 -14.55 1.42 -23.26
N PRO A 54 -15.84 1.72 -23.47
CA PRO A 54 -16.86 1.39 -22.49
C PRO A 54 -16.76 -0.11 -22.18
N PRO A 55 -16.76 -0.50 -20.89
CA PRO A 55 -16.70 -1.91 -20.55
C PRO A 55 -17.84 -2.63 -21.28
N PRO A 56 -17.62 -3.87 -21.74
CA PRO A 56 -18.69 -4.64 -22.34
C PRO A 56 -19.90 -4.61 -21.40
N PRO A 57 -21.13 -4.52 -21.93
CA PRO A 57 -22.33 -4.43 -21.11
C PRO A 57 -22.28 -5.55 -20.07
N ILE A 58 -22.38 -5.16 -18.80
CA ILE A 58 -22.31 -6.08 -17.66
C ILE A 58 -23.38 -7.14 -17.92
N THR A 59 -22.94 -8.32 -18.34
CA THR A 59 -23.83 -9.47 -18.47
C THR A 59 -24.45 -9.66 -17.11
N ALA A 60 -25.79 -9.65 -17.05
CA ALA A 60 -26.55 -9.70 -15.81
C ALA A 60 -25.92 -10.74 -14.88
N ILE A 61 -25.54 -10.32 -13.67
CA ILE A 61 -24.97 -11.21 -12.66
C ILE A 61 -25.94 -12.37 -12.52
N GLN A 62 -25.58 -13.52 -13.10
CA GLN A 62 -26.41 -14.71 -13.01
C GLN A 62 -26.45 -15.05 -11.53
N THR A 63 -27.65 -15.02 -10.95
CA THR A 63 -27.82 -15.46 -9.57
C THR A 63 -27.58 -16.97 -9.58
N ILE A 64 -26.42 -17.38 -9.10
CA ILE A 64 -26.07 -18.80 -9.01
C ILE A 64 -26.81 -19.38 -7.82
N VAL A 65 -27.67 -20.36 -8.09
CA VAL A 65 -28.46 -21.08 -7.08
C VAL A 65 -28.08 -22.57 -7.24
N PRO A 66 -26.96 -23.03 -6.64
CA PRO A 66 -26.43 -24.38 -6.89
C PRO A 66 -27.39 -25.52 -6.52
N ASP A 67 -28.31 -25.26 -5.59
CA ASP A 67 -29.38 -26.15 -5.15
C ASP A 67 -30.51 -26.32 -6.18
N GLN A 68 -30.55 -25.49 -7.22
CA GLN A 68 -31.50 -25.62 -8.34
C GLN A 68 -30.85 -26.16 -9.62
N ASP A 69 -29.53 -26.32 -9.65
CA ASP A 69 -28.82 -26.85 -10.80
C ASP A 69 -29.08 -28.35 -10.96
N ALA A 70 -29.67 -28.75 -12.08
CA ALA A 70 -30.07 -30.13 -12.33
C ALA A 70 -28.87 -31.10 -12.31
N GLU A 71 -27.69 -30.68 -12.77
CA GLU A 71 -26.50 -31.53 -12.76
C GLU A 71 -25.94 -31.71 -11.35
N VAL A 72 -25.93 -30.65 -10.53
CA VAL A 72 -25.56 -30.73 -9.11
C VAL A 72 -26.51 -31.65 -8.35
N LEU A 73 -27.82 -31.53 -8.57
CA LEU A 73 -28.83 -32.42 -7.97
C LEU A 73 -28.64 -33.88 -8.40
N ASN A 74 -28.33 -34.13 -9.68
CA ASN A 74 -28.02 -35.46 -10.17
C ASN A 74 -26.77 -36.04 -9.50
N ILE A 75 -25.67 -35.29 -9.43
CA ILE A 75 -24.44 -35.71 -8.74
C ILE A 75 -24.72 -35.98 -7.26
N HIS A 76 -25.50 -35.13 -6.60
CA HIS A 76 -25.89 -35.32 -5.21
C HIS A 76 -26.67 -36.62 -5.01
N SER A 77 -27.64 -36.91 -5.88
CA SER A 77 -28.42 -38.14 -5.83
C SER A 77 -27.54 -39.39 -5.98
N GLU A 78 -26.56 -39.37 -6.89
CA GLU A 78 -25.60 -40.45 -7.08
C GLU A 78 -24.65 -40.61 -5.90
N ILE A 79 -24.22 -39.51 -5.27
CA ILE A 79 -23.44 -39.53 -4.03
C ILE A 79 -24.24 -40.19 -2.90
N LEU A 80 -25.53 -39.89 -2.75
CA LEU A 80 -26.38 -40.53 -1.74
C LEU A 80 -26.50 -42.04 -1.98
N LYS A 81 -26.71 -42.47 -3.24
CA LYS A 81 -26.72 -43.90 -3.60
C LYS A 81 -25.38 -44.59 -3.31
N ALA A 82 -24.27 -43.94 -3.64
CA ALA A 82 -22.93 -44.48 -3.37
C ALA A 82 -22.65 -44.57 -1.86
N ARG A 83 -23.09 -43.57 -1.08
CA ARG A 83 -23.02 -43.58 0.38
C ARG A 83 -23.80 -44.75 0.96
N ASP A 84 -25.05 -44.92 0.55
CA ASP A 84 -25.92 -45.96 1.10
C ASP A 84 -25.37 -47.36 0.79
N ARG A 85 -24.85 -47.58 -0.43
CA ARG A 85 -24.11 -48.81 -0.77
C ARG A 85 -22.90 -49.02 0.13
N ALA A 86 -22.04 -48.02 0.28
CA ALA A 86 -20.85 -48.10 1.10
C ALA A 86 -21.15 -48.40 2.58
N VAL A 87 -22.24 -47.87 3.13
CA VAL A 87 -22.66 -48.13 4.53
C VAL A 87 -23.15 -49.56 4.71
N THR A 88 -23.84 -50.11 3.72
CA THR A 88 -24.40 -51.48 3.80
C THR A 88 -23.40 -52.58 3.44
N MET A 89 -22.33 -52.25 2.71
CA MET A 89 -21.35 -53.22 2.22
C MET A 89 -20.51 -53.80 3.36
N LYS A 90 -20.43 -55.13 3.42
CA LYS A 90 -19.48 -55.87 4.26
C LYS A 90 -18.41 -56.49 3.36
N VAL A 91 -17.16 -56.40 3.76
CA VAL A 91 -16.02 -56.94 3.00
C VAL A 91 -15.44 -58.12 3.77
N GLU A 92 -15.84 -59.33 3.40
CA GLU A 92 -15.42 -60.56 4.08
C GLU A 92 -14.55 -61.43 3.16
N THR A 93 -14.71 -61.27 1.83
CA THR A 93 -14.02 -62.05 0.81
C THR A 93 -13.16 -61.18 -0.12
N HIS A 94 -12.33 -61.82 -0.94
CA HIS A 94 -11.54 -61.13 -1.96
C HIS A 94 -12.41 -60.52 -3.08
N GLU A 95 -13.54 -61.14 -3.41
CA GLU A 95 -14.49 -60.59 -4.39
C GLU A 95 -15.15 -59.31 -3.87
N ASP A 96 -15.54 -59.28 -2.59
CA ASP A 96 -16.07 -58.08 -1.94
C ASP A 96 -15.05 -56.94 -1.94
N ALA A 97 -13.77 -57.26 -1.75
CA ALA A 97 -12.70 -56.27 -1.79
C ALA A 97 -12.57 -55.64 -3.19
N ASN A 98 -12.71 -56.42 -4.26
CA ASN A 98 -12.70 -55.90 -5.63
C ASN A 98 -13.91 -54.99 -5.89
N ALA A 99 -15.11 -55.40 -5.44
CA ALA A 99 -16.32 -54.57 -5.54
C ALA A 99 -16.16 -53.23 -4.78
N ALA A 100 -15.57 -53.27 -3.57
CA ALA A 100 -15.28 -52.08 -2.79
C ALA A 100 -14.31 -51.13 -3.51
N VAL A 101 -13.27 -51.65 -4.17
CA VAL A 101 -12.34 -50.84 -4.97
C VAL A 101 -13.03 -50.18 -6.17
N THR A 102 -13.96 -50.88 -6.82
CA THR A 102 -14.80 -50.29 -7.88
C THR A 102 -15.64 -49.15 -7.33
N ASP A 103 -16.34 -49.34 -6.22
CA ASP A 103 -17.17 -48.29 -5.59
C ASP A 103 -16.34 -47.10 -5.12
N LEU A 104 -15.14 -47.31 -4.57
CA LEU A 104 -14.19 -46.24 -4.23
C LEU A 104 -13.79 -45.42 -5.45
N SER A 105 -13.59 -46.07 -6.60
CA SER A 105 -13.28 -45.39 -7.86
C SER A 105 -14.46 -44.55 -8.35
N CYS A 106 -15.69 -45.05 -8.23
CA CYS A 106 -16.91 -44.30 -8.53
C CYS A 106 -17.08 -43.08 -7.61
N ILE A 107 -16.87 -43.24 -6.29
CA ILE A 107 -16.94 -42.14 -5.32
C ILE A 107 -15.90 -41.06 -5.64
N LYS A 108 -14.68 -41.46 -6.01
CA LYS A 108 -13.64 -40.52 -6.45
C LYS A 108 -14.07 -39.73 -7.68
N ALA A 109 -14.66 -40.39 -8.68
CA ALA A 109 -15.16 -39.74 -9.89
C ALA A 109 -16.30 -38.74 -9.57
N LEU A 110 -17.27 -39.13 -8.72
CA LEU A 110 -18.35 -38.24 -8.28
C LEU A 110 -17.82 -36.99 -7.57
N ARG A 111 -16.80 -37.16 -6.70
CA ARG A 111 -16.13 -36.03 -6.03
C ARG A 111 -15.45 -35.09 -7.04
N GLN A 112 -14.79 -35.64 -8.06
CA GLN A 112 -14.15 -34.83 -9.11
C GLN A 112 -15.18 -34.06 -9.92
N ASN A 113 -16.29 -34.70 -10.30
CA ASN A 113 -17.37 -34.06 -11.05
C ASN A 113 -18.01 -32.90 -10.25
N LEU A 114 -18.24 -33.11 -8.95
CA LEU A 114 -18.75 -32.06 -8.06
C LEU A 114 -17.78 -30.88 -7.97
N GLU A 115 -16.47 -31.15 -7.87
CA GLU A 115 -15.45 -30.09 -7.83
C GLU A 115 -15.35 -29.32 -9.16
N VAL A 116 -15.48 -30.00 -10.30
CA VAL A 116 -15.53 -29.35 -11.62
C VAL A 116 -16.73 -28.41 -11.70
N LYS A 117 -17.91 -28.83 -11.24
CA LYS A 117 -19.11 -27.97 -11.19
C LYS A 117 -18.96 -26.81 -10.22
N ARG A 118 -18.38 -27.05 -9.05
CA ARG A 118 -18.05 -25.97 -8.10
C ARG A 118 -17.16 -24.91 -8.75
N ARG A 119 -16.14 -25.33 -9.51
CA ARG A 119 -15.24 -24.43 -10.24
C ARG A 119 -15.94 -23.69 -11.36
N SER A 120 -16.81 -24.34 -12.14
CA SER A 120 -17.56 -23.64 -13.20
C SER A 120 -18.43 -22.50 -12.67
N PHE A 121 -18.88 -22.57 -11.42
CA PHE A 121 -19.57 -21.45 -10.75
C PHE A 121 -18.61 -20.38 -10.24
N ILE A 122 -17.51 -20.76 -9.59
CA ILE A 122 -16.63 -19.82 -8.87
C ILE A 122 -15.63 -19.12 -9.80
N ASP A 123 -15.10 -19.80 -10.81
CA ASP A 123 -14.02 -19.28 -11.63
C ASP A 123 -14.41 -18.03 -12.43
N PRO A 124 -15.62 -17.90 -13.01
CA PRO A 124 -16.08 -16.64 -13.64
C PRO A 124 -16.11 -15.47 -12.66
N HIS A 125 -16.54 -15.69 -11.41
CA HIS A 125 -16.54 -14.64 -10.39
C HIS A 125 -15.14 -14.25 -9.96
N ARG A 126 -14.22 -15.22 -9.85
CA ARG A 126 -12.81 -14.92 -9.58
C ARG A 126 -12.17 -14.13 -10.71
N ALA A 127 -12.45 -14.49 -11.96
CA ALA A 127 -12.01 -13.75 -13.13
C ALA A 127 -12.53 -12.31 -13.09
N TYR A 128 -13.84 -12.12 -12.84
CA TYR A 128 -14.44 -10.80 -12.71
C TYR A 128 -13.83 -9.96 -11.57
N VAL A 129 -13.67 -10.53 -10.38
CA VAL A 129 -13.01 -9.84 -9.24
C VAL A 129 -11.57 -9.47 -9.61
N SER A 130 -10.85 -10.34 -10.32
CA SER A 130 -9.51 -10.05 -10.81
C SER A 130 -9.51 -8.89 -11.80
N GLU A 131 -10.42 -8.87 -12.78
CA GLU A 131 -10.56 -7.80 -13.77
C GLU A 131 -10.89 -6.46 -13.10
N VAL A 132 -11.83 -6.45 -12.15
CA VAL A 132 -12.16 -5.27 -11.36
C VAL A 132 -10.92 -4.77 -10.62
N ASN A 133 -10.19 -5.65 -9.93
CA ASN A 133 -8.98 -5.25 -9.22
C ASN A 133 -7.91 -4.69 -10.16
N GLU A 134 -7.70 -5.29 -11.33
CA GLU A 134 -6.76 -4.75 -12.33
C GLU A 134 -7.20 -3.38 -12.86
N ALA A 135 -8.50 -3.17 -13.10
CA ALA A 135 -9.03 -1.87 -13.48
C ALA A 135 -8.79 -0.81 -12.38
N PHE A 136 -9.03 -1.16 -11.11
CA PHE A 136 -8.77 -0.25 -10.00
C PHE A 136 -7.28 0.05 -9.81
N LYS A 137 -6.38 -0.90 -10.07
CA LYS A 137 -4.93 -0.64 -10.04
C LYS A 137 -4.52 0.43 -11.05
N ILE A 138 -5.15 0.49 -12.23
CA ILE A 138 -4.88 1.54 -13.23
C ILE A 138 -5.25 2.92 -12.66
N PHE A 139 -6.38 3.03 -11.98
CA PHE A 139 -6.81 4.29 -11.34
C PHE A 139 -5.99 4.64 -10.09
N GLU A 140 -5.51 3.64 -9.36
CA GLU A 140 -4.72 3.82 -8.13
C GLU A 140 -3.25 4.18 -8.43
N ALA A 141 -2.69 3.68 -9.55
CA ALA A 141 -1.31 3.90 -9.95
C ALA A 141 -0.84 5.37 -9.90
N PRO A 142 -1.53 6.36 -10.49
CA PRO A 142 -1.10 7.76 -10.42
C PRO A 142 -1.15 8.33 -8.99
N ILE A 143 -2.07 7.86 -8.15
CA ILE A 143 -2.17 8.28 -6.74
C ILE A 143 -0.98 7.73 -5.95
N ILE A 144 -0.63 6.45 -6.15
CA ILE A 144 0.54 5.81 -5.54
C ILE A 144 1.83 6.52 -5.98
N GLU A 145 1.95 6.86 -7.26
CA GLU A 145 3.11 7.58 -7.79
C GLU A 145 3.22 8.98 -7.17
N ALA A 146 2.11 9.71 -7.09
CA ALA A 146 2.05 11.03 -6.45
C ALA A 146 2.43 10.96 -4.96
N ASP A 147 1.88 10.01 -4.20
CA ASP A 147 2.20 9.78 -2.78
C ASP A 147 3.70 9.45 -2.61
N LYS A 148 4.23 8.51 -3.39
CA LYS A 148 5.65 8.14 -3.37
C LYS A 148 6.55 9.35 -3.68
N SER A 149 6.20 10.14 -4.68
CA SER A 149 6.95 11.34 -5.09
C SER A 149 6.95 12.40 -3.98
N LEU A 150 5.77 12.70 -3.41
CA LEU A 150 5.64 13.66 -2.32
C LEU A 150 6.37 13.22 -1.05
N ARG A 151 6.26 11.94 -0.67
CA ARG A 151 7.02 11.36 0.44
C ARG A 151 8.53 11.48 0.23
N GLY A 152 9.01 11.20 -0.98
CA GLY A 152 10.42 11.35 -1.34
C GLY A 152 10.91 12.79 -1.16
N LYS A 153 10.18 13.76 -1.73
CA LYS A 153 10.49 15.20 -1.60
C LYS A 153 10.50 15.66 -0.14
N TRP A 154 9.50 15.24 0.64
CA TRP A 154 9.39 15.57 2.06
C TRP A 154 10.55 14.98 2.88
N THR A 155 10.92 13.73 2.61
CA THR A 155 12.10 13.09 3.23
C THR A 155 13.37 13.85 2.90
N THR A 156 13.62 14.17 1.63
CA THR A 156 14.79 14.97 1.22
C THR A 156 14.82 16.34 1.89
N PHE A 157 13.66 17.01 1.98
CA PHE A 157 13.55 18.30 2.67
C PHE A 157 13.95 18.19 4.15
N LYS A 158 13.40 17.22 4.88
CA LYS A 158 13.72 17.02 6.29
C LYS A 158 15.19 16.64 6.51
N LEU A 159 15.77 15.82 5.64
CA LEU A 159 17.21 15.51 5.69
C LEU A 159 18.08 16.77 5.47
N LYS A 160 17.69 17.65 4.53
CA LYS A 160 18.39 18.94 4.32
C LYS A 160 18.25 19.86 5.53
N GLN A 161 17.06 19.97 6.11
CA GLN A 161 16.84 20.76 7.33
C GLN A 161 17.68 20.25 8.50
N GLU A 162 17.77 18.93 8.65
CA GLU A 162 18.62 18.34 9.68
C GLU A 162 20.11 18.60 9.43
N ALA A 163 20.57 18.50 8.18
CA ALA A 163 21.97 18.83 7.84
C ALA A 163 22.31 20.31 8.12
N ILE A 164 21.41 21.24 7.79
CA ILE A 164 21.57 22.66 8.11
C ILE A 164 21.67 22.86 9.62
N ARG A 165 20.81 22.18 10.38
CA ARG A 165 20.80 22.23 11.85
C ARG A 165 22.10 21.71 12.44
N GLN A 166 22.59 20.56 11.96
CA GLN A 166 23.85 19.98 12.43
C GLN A 166 25.03 20.91 12.13
N ASN A 167 25.14 21.45 10.91
CA ASN A 167 26.18 22.40 10.55
C ASN A 167 26.14 23.67 11.42
N ALA A 168 24.94 24.16 11.75
CA ALA A 168 24.78 25.31 12.64
C ALA A 168 25.26 25.00 14.07
N LEU A 169 24.97 23.80 14.58
CA LEU A 169 25.44 23.35 15.89
C LEU A 169 26.96 23.17 15.94
N GLU A 170 27.54 22.55 14.90
CA GLU A 170 29.00 22.41 14.77
C GLU A 170 29.71 23.76 14.70
N ALA A 171 29.13 24.75 13.99
CA ALA A 171 29.67 26.09 13.93
C ALA A 171 29.64 26.79 15.30
N VAL A 172 28.55 26.65 16.06
CA VAL A 172 28.44 27.19 17.43
C VAL A 172 29.45 26.53 18.37
N GLU A 173 29.62 25.20 18.30
CA GLU A 173 30.59 24.50 19.13
C GLU A 173 32.04 24.87 18.76
N ALA A 174 32.33 25.01 17.46
CA ALA A 174 33.63 25.45 16.99
C ALA A 174 33.96 26.88 17.46
N GLN A 175 32.99 27.79 17.44
CA GLN A 175 33.13 29.13 18.01
C GLN A 175 33.42 29.05 19.52
N ARG A 176 32.63 28.27 20.27
CA ARG A 176 32.83 28.08 21.72
C ARG A 176 34.24 27.56 22.06
N ILE A 177 34.76 26.61 21.29
CA ILE A 177 36.12 26.07 21.46
C ILE A 177 37.18 27.13 21.13
N ALA A 178 36.98 27.91 20.06
CA ALA A 178 37.89 28.97 19.68
C ALA A 178 37.95 30.08 20.74
N ASP A 179 36.80 30.47 21.29
CA ASP A 179 36.70 31.49 22.33
C ASP A 179 37.34 31.02 23.65
N ALA A 180 37.15 29.75 24.01
CA ALA A 180 37.81 29.16 25.17
C ALA A 180 39.34 29.17 25.03
N LYS A 181 39.87 28.77 23.87
CA LYS A 181 41.31 28.82 23.58
C LYS A 181 41.84 30.26 23.56
N ALA A 182 41.10 31.19 22.97
CA ALA A 182 41.48 32.59 22.94
C ALA A 182 41.55 33.18 24.36
N LYS A 183 40.63 32.78 25.24
CA LYS A 183 40.63 33.16 26.65
C LYS A 183 41.84 32.59 27.40
N GLU A 184 42.15 31.31 27.22
CA GLU A 184 43.35 30.67 27.80
C GLU A 184 44.65 31.38 27.36
N VAL A 185 44.76 31.73 26.08
CA VAL A 185 45.93 32.46 25.57
C VAL A 185 46.01 33.86 26.18
N ARG A 186 44.90 34.60 26.28
CA ARG A 186 44.87 35.93 26.93
C ARG A 186 45.29 35.86 28.39
N GLU A 187 44.83 34.84 29.11
CA GLU A 187 45.20 34.61 30.51
C GLU A 187 46.70 34.27 30.66
N ALA A 188 47.30 33.61 29.66
CA ALA A 188 48.73 33.28 29.66
C ALA A 188 49.65 34.42 29.22
N THR A 189 49.29 35.23 28.22
CA THR A 189 50.18 36.25 27.62
C THR A 189 49.91 37.68 28.08
N GLY A 190 48.74 37.98 28.66
CA GLY A 190 48.38 39.32 29.13
C GLY A 190 48.07 40.34 28.02
N GLU A 191 47.97 39.90 26.75
CA GLU A 191 47.72 40.78 25.61
C GLU A 191 46.22 41.01 25.39
N ILE A 192 45.79 42.27 25.33
CA ILE A 192 44.38 42.66 25.19
C ILE A 192 43.96 42.51 23.73
N VAL A 193 43.45 41.33 23.36
CA VAL A 193 42.90 41.10 22.01
C VAL A 193 41.49 41.73 21.93
N PRO A 194 41.18 42.53 20.89
CA PRO A 194 39.86 43.15 20.74
C PRO A 194 38.74 42.11 20.72
N LYS A 195 37.62 42.44 21.38
CA LYS A 195 36.43 41.59 21.44
C LYS A 195 35.78 41.55 20.06
N GLN A 196 35.93 40.42 19.37
CA GLN A 196 35.30 40.20 18.08
C GLN A 196 33.79 40.12 18.30
N THR A 197 33.01 40.99 17.66
CA THR A 197 31.53 40.94 17.73
C THR A 197 31.04 39.68 17.05
N GLU A 198 30.66 38.69 17.86
CA GLU A 198 30.10 37.41 17.42
C GLU A 198 28.78 37.62 16.67
N ALA A 199 28.72 37.18 15.42
CA ALA A 199 27.45 37.02 14.73
C ALA A 199 26.70 35.83 15.37
N GLN A 200 25.59 36.09 16.04
CA GLN A 200 24.78 35.04 16.65
C GLN A 200 24.27 34.08 15.57
N VAL A 201 24.77 32.84 15.57
CA VAL A 201 24.27 31.78 14.71
C VAL A 201 22.93 31.32 15.28
N VAL A 202 21.83 31.68 14.61
CA VAL A 202 20.48 31.25 15.01
C VAL A 202 20.31 29.79 14.64
N VAL A 203 20.26 28.90 15.64
CA VAL A 203 19.96 27.48 15.45
C VAL A 203 18.44 27.34 15.27
N PRO A 204 17.94 26.82 14.13
CA PRO A 204 16.52 26.61 13.93
C PRO A 204 15.95 25.56 14.89
N ASP A 205 14.74 25.80 15.39
CA ASP A 205 14.06 24.91 16.35
C ASP A 205 13.73 23.55 15.71
N ALA A 206 14.05 22.47 16.43
CA ALA A 206 14.00 21.10 15.94
C ALA A 206 12.60 20.49 16.10
N SER A 207 11.60 21.01 15.37
CA SER A 207 10.28 20.36 15.36
C SER A 207 10.36 18.99 14.67
N THR A 208 10.29 17.93 15.47
CA THR A 208 10.32 16.53 15.00
C THR A 208 9.05 16.15 14.22
N ARG A 209 7.95 16.88 14.45
CA ARG A 209 6.65 16.66 13.83
C ARG A 209 6.09 17.95 13.26
N THR A 210 5.47 17.82 12.10
CA THR A 210 4.72 18.89 11.45
C THR A 210 3.24 18.52 11.54
N HIS A 211 2.47 19.36 12.23
CA HIS A 211 1.03 19.21 12.38
C HIS A 211 0.32 20.10 11.36
N THR A 212 -0.71 19.55 10.72
CA THR A 212 -1.61 20.27 9.82
C THR A 212 -3.04 19.93 10.20
N ASP A 213 -4.01 20.66 9.65
CA ASP A 213 -5.43 20.37 9.89
C ASP A 213 -5.84 18.98 9.39
N MET A 214 -5.16 18.49 8.34
CA MET A 214 -5.45 17.21 7.69
C MET A 214 -4.66 16.03 8.29
N GLY A 215 -3.64 16.26 9.11
CA GLY A 215 -2.84 15.17 9.65
C GLY A 215 -1.56 15.58 10.35
N THR A 216 -0.75 14.57 10.69
CA THR A 216 0.58 14.75 11.28
C THR A 216 1.61 14.02 10.44
N ALA A 217 2.71 14.71 10.10
CA ALA A 217 3.86 14.13 9.43
C ALA A 217 5.08 14.14 10.37
N GLY A 218 5.76 13.00 10.47
CA GLY A 218 6.94 12.83 11.31
C GLY A 218 7.91 11.82 10.72
N MET A 219 9.21 12.00 11.00
CA MET A 219 10.22 11.01 10.62
C MET A 219 10.26 9.91 11.68
N VAL A 220 10.33 8.67 11.21
CA VAL A 220 10.48 7.48 12.05
C VAL A 220 11.65 6.69 11.52
N MET A 221 12.54 6.26 12.42
CA MET A 221 13.61 5.33 12.08
C MET A 221 13.02 3.92 11.98
N ILE A 222 13.07 3.32 10.79
CA ILE A 222 12.65 1.95 10.57
C ILE A 222 13.89 1.06 10.57
N LYS A 223 13.93 0.11 11.50
CA LYS A 223 14.95 -0.95 11.53
C LYS A 223 14.80 -1.85 10.30
N LYS A 224 15.72 -1.73 9.35
CA LYS A 224 15.89 -2.68 8.26
C LYS A 224 16.99 -3.67 8.60
N TRP A 225 16.95 -4.81 7.93
CA TRP A 225 17.92 -5.87 8.16
C TRP A 225 18.21 -6.65 6.88
N ALA A 226 19.41 -7.21 6.82
CA ALA A 226 19.83 -8.13 5.78
C ALA A 226 20.69 -9.24 6.39
N VAL A 227 20.62 -10.42 5.78
CA VAL A 227 21.50 -11.54 6.14
C VAL A 227 22.91 -11.21 5.63
N ALA A 228 23.85 -11.10 6.56
CA ALA A 228 25.27 -10.90 6.28
C ALA A 228 26.02 -12.23 6.18
N ASP A 229 25.61 -13.23 6.96
CA ASP A 229 26.25 -14.55 7.01
C ASP A 229 25.21 -15.62 7.35
N GLU A 230 24.85 -16.43 6.35
CA GLU A 230 23.83 -17.49 6.48
C GLU A 230 24.25 -18.58 7.48
N ASN A 231 25.54 -18.86 7.63
CA ASN A 231 26.04 -19.93 8.51
C ASN A 231 25.91 -19.59 9.99
N LYS A 232 25.74 -18.30 10.31
CA LYS A 232 25.54 -17.83 11.69
C LYS A 232 24.08 -17.81 12.10
N ILE A 233 23.15 -17.98 11.15
CA ILE A 233 21.73 -18.07 11.45
C ILE A 233 21.47 -19.41 12.14
N PRO A 234 20.90 -19.43 13.36
CA PRO A 234 20.57 -20.68 14.04
C PRO A 234 19.68 -21.57 13.17
N ARG A 235 19.96 -22.88 13.14
CA ARG A 235 19.24 -23.86 12.31
C ARG A 235 17.73 -23.92 12.56
N SER A 236 17.24 -23.41 13.69
CA SER A 236 15.80 -23.23 13.92
C SER A 236 15.13 -22.26 12.93
N TYR A 237 15.91 -21.49 12.17
CA TYR A 237 15.48 -20.51 11.15
C TYR A 237 16.02 -20.83 9.74
N MET A 238 16.33 -22.10 9.45
CA MET A 238 17.01 -22.52 8.21
C MET A 238 16.15 -22.35 6.93
N GLU A 239 14.84 -22.14 7.08
CA GLU A 239 14.08 -21.26 6.20
C GLU A 239 13.91 -19.94 6.95
N PRO A 240 14.58 -18.83 6.57
CA PRO A 240 14.52 -17.59 7.31
C PRO A 240 13.06 -17.16 7.43
N ASN A 241 12.45 -17.44 8.58
CA ASN A 241 11.10 -17.02 8.83
C ASN A 241 11.17 -15.50 9.04
N THR A 242 11.06 -14.77 7.93
CA THR A 242 11.21 -13.31 7.85
C THR A 242 10.30 -12.61 8.85
N LYS A 243 9.15 -13.22 9.18
CA LYS A 243 8.22 -12.74 10.21
C LYS A 243 8.80 -12.86 11.61
N MET A 244 9.41 -14.00 11.96
CA MET A 244 10.04 -14.21 13.28
C MET A 244 11.28 -13.34 13.46
N ILE A 245 12.15 -13.28 12.44
CA ILE A 245 13.32 -12.41 12.42
C ILE A 245 12.89 -10.95 12.60
N GLY A 246 11.92 -10.50 11.80
CA GLY A 246 11.38 -9.15 11.91
C GLY A 246 10.68 -8.85 13.25
N LYS A 247 10.17 -9.86 13.95
CA LYS A 247 9.61 -9.70 15.31
C LYS A 247 10.72 -9.50 16.34
N VAL A 248 11.78 -10.31 16.29
CA VAL A 248 12.94 -10.20 17.21
C VAL A 248 13.66 -8.86 17.03
N ILE A 249 13.90 -8.42 15.79
CA ILE A 249 14.58 -7.15 15.50
C ILE A 249 13.75 -5.94 15.95
N ARG A 250 12.43 -5.98 15.73
CA ARG A 250 11.52 -4.94 16.25
C ARG A 250 11.48 -4.92 17.77
N ALA A 251 11.65 -6.07 18.43
CA ALA A 251 11.79 -6.16 19.88
C ALA A 251 13.19 -5.75 20.39
N GLY A 252 14.14 -5.42 19.50
CA GLY A 252 15.50 -5.03 19.85
C GLY A 252 16.46 -6.20 20.09
N GLY A 253 16.10 -7.43 19.73
CA GLY A 253 17.01 -8.57 19.78
C GLY A 253 18.04 -8.54 18.66
N ASP A 254 19.26 -8.99 18.98
CA ASP A 254 20.35 -9.20 18.02
C ASP A 254 20.39 -10.66 17.58
N ILE A 255 20.58 -10.90 16.28
CA ILE A 255 20.63 -12.24 15.69
C ILE A 255 21.98 -12.37 14.98
N PRO A 256 22.85 -13.31 15.41
CA PRO A 256 24.10 -13.57 14.73
C PRO A 256 23.90 -13.82 13.23
N GLY A 257 24.68 -13.13 12.40
CA GLY A 257 24.58 -13.22 10.93
C GLY A 257 23.61 -12.23 10.29
N ILE A 258 22.91 -11.41 11.06
CA ILE A 258 22.02 -10.36 10.53
C ILE A 258 22.59 -8.98 10.81
N ARG A 259 22.73 -8.16 9.76
CA ARG A 259 23.08 -6.75 9.89
C ARG A 259 21.79 -5.95 10.00
N VAL A 260 21.63 -5.21 11.10
CA VAL A 260 20.50 -4.29 11.33
C VAL A 260 20.99 -2.86 11.13
N TRP A 261 20.20 -2.03 10.45
CA TRP A 261 20.44 -0.59 10.33
C TRP A 261 19.12 0.19 10.39
N ASP A 262 19.21 1.43 10.85
CA ASP A 262 18.06 2.33 10.89
C ASP A 262 17.99 3.15 9.61
N GLU A 263 16.84 3.11 8.94
CA GLU A 263 16.57 3.94 7.77
C GLU A 263 15.49 4.97 8.10
N PRO A 264 15.74 6.27 7.87
CA PRO A 264 14.73 7.30 8.10
C PRO A 264 13.58 7.12 7.09
N SER A 265 12.37 7.03 7.60
CA SER A 265 11.15 6.88 6.80
C SER A 265 10.10 7.89 7.20
N SER A 266 9.33 8.36 6.21
CA SER A 266 8.24 9.32 6.43
C SER A 266 6.97 8.61 6.85
N ARG A 267 6.52 8.86 8.08
CA ARG A 267 5.20 8.42 8.55
C ARG A 267 4.25 9.61 8.52
N ILE A 268 3.17 9.46 7.75
CA ILE A 268 2.10 10.44 7.64
C ILE A 268 0.84 9.76 8.18
N THR A 269 0.17 10.40 9.14
CA THR A 269 -1.09 9.92 9.72
C THR A 269 -2.16 10.95 9.41
N ALA A 270 -3.18 10.56 8.65
CA ALA A 270 -4.33 11.41 8.35
C ALA A 270 -5.24 11.53 9.58
N LYS A 271 -5.82 12.71 9.80
CA LYS A 271 -6.75 12.96 10.90
C LYS A 271 -8.15 12.50 10.47
N GLY A 272 -8.64 11.39 11.03
CA GLY A 272 -10.01 10.91 10.80
C GLY A 272 -10.17 9.60 10.00
N GLY A 273 -9.11 8.82 9.82
CA GLY A 273 -9.21 7.44 9.36
C GLY A 273 -9.18 6.46 10.53
N GLU A 274 -10.25 6.40 11.32
CA GLU A 274 -10.57 5.24 12.18
C GLU A 274 -11.55 4.33 11.46
#